data_AF-A0AAV5NBR8-F1
#
_entry.id   AF-A0AAV5NBR8-F1
#
_cell.length_a   1.000
_cell.length_b   1.000
_cell.length_c   1.000
_cell.angle_alpha   90.00
_cell.angle_beta   90.00
_cell.angle_gamma   90.00
#
_symmetry.space_group_name_H-M   'P 1'
#
loop_
_entity.id
_entity.type
_entity.pdbx_description
1 polymer ?
#
loop_
_entity_poly.entity_id
_entity_poly.type
_entity_poly.pdbx_seq_one_letter_code
_entity_poly.pdbx_strand_id
1 'polypeptide(L)'
;MSLFNPQDLRNVLQTDQRILGLDPGSKTIGVALTDVSLMLASPFMGLKRRKLGENAKELAEITKRQNVGALVVGLPLSLDGSFGPAARAASDWTTALSERLGIPACLWDERLSSSAVNRFLIQDADMTRGRRAEVVDKMAAAYMLQGWLDATKGKSEKTFL
;
A
#
# COMPACT_ATOMS: atom_id res chain seq x y z
N MET A 1 6.56 13.68 -11.27
CA MET A 1 5.27 13.11 -11.66
C MET A 1 4.29 13.45 -10.56
N SER A 2 3.15 14.06 -10.89
CA SER A 2 2.13 14.35 -9.88
C SER A 2 1.51 13.06 -9.36
N LEU A 3 1.14 13.05 -8.09
CA LEU A 3 0.43 11.92 -7.50
C LEU A 3 -0.98 11.84 -8.06
N PHE A 4 -1.42 10.61 -8.33
CA PHE A 4 -2.74 10.33 -8.86
C PHE A 4 -3.79 10.42 -7.75
N ASN A 5 -5.01 10.76 -8.16
CA ASN A 5 -6.19 10.48 -7.35
C ASN A 5 -6.28 8.95 -7.13
N PRO A 6 -6.45 8.47 -5.89
CA PRO A 6 -6.58 7.04 -5.61
C PRO A 6 -7.62 6.31 -6.46
N GLN A 7 -8.73 6.97 -6.80
CA GLN A 7 -9.81 6.37 -7.59
C GLN A 7 -9.44 6.15 -9.06
N ASP A 8 -8.51 6.95 -9.59
CA ASP A 8 -8.15 6.94 -11.01
C ASP A 8 -6.94 6.05 -11.31
N LEU A 9 -6.16 5.68 -10.29
CA LEU A 9 -4.90 4.94 -10.45
C LEU A 9 -5.10 3.55 -11.08
N ARG A 10 -6.28 2.94 -10.97
CA ARG A 10 -6.57 1.66 -11.65
C ARG A 10 -6.63 1.79 -13.16
N ASN A 11 -7.06 2.94 -13.65
CA ASN A 11 -7.34 3.17 -15.06
C ASN A 11 -6.07 3.28 -15.90
N VAL A 12 -4.90 3.42 -15.26
CA VAL A 12 -3.60 3.52 -15.93
C VAL A 12 -2.84 2.19 -15.98
N LEU A 13 -3.39 1.12 -15.39
CA LEU A 13 -2.79 -0.20 -15.42
C LEU A 13 -2.98 -0.88 -16.77
N GLN A 14 -1.96 -1.60 -17.20
CA GLN A 14 -2.04 -2.54 -18.31
C GLN A 14 -2.50 -3.92 -17.83
N THR A 15 -2.91 -4.78 -18.76
CA THR A 15 -3.31 -6.16 -18.47
C THR A 15 -2.21 -6.90 -17.69
N ASP A 16 -2.63 -7.70 -16.71
CA ASP A 16 -1.78 -8.51 -15.82
C ASP A 16 -0.76 -7.71 -14.98
N GLN A 17 -0.90 -6.38 -14.91
CA GLN A 17 -0.10 -5.58 -13.99
C GLN A 17 -0.63 -5.65 -12.56
N ARG A 18 0.31 -5.71 -11.63
CA ARG A 18 0.04 -5.66 -10.19
C ARG A 18 0.24 -4.26 -9.65
N ILE A 19 -0.23 -4.06 -8.44
CA ILE A 19 0.01 -2.85 -7.66
C ILE A 19 0.85 -3.20 -6.46
N LEU A 20 1.84 -2.34 -6.18
CA LEU A 20 2.70 -2.46 -5.01
C LEU A 20 2.21 -1.51 -3.91
N GLY A 21 1.84 -2.07 -2.78
CA GLY A 21 1.51 -1.32 -1.57
C GLY A 21 2.76 -1.08 -0.73
N LEU A 22 2.96 0.15 -0.27
CA LEU A 22 4.09 0.53 0.59
C LEU A 22 3.59 1.25 1.84
N ASP A 23 3.91 0.69 3.01
CA ASP A 23 3.65 1.32 4.31
C ASP A 23 4.98 1.74 4.96
N PRO A 24 5.36 3.03 4.86
CA PRO A 24 6.65 3.52 5.35
C PRO A 24 6.65 3.75 6.87
N GLY A 25 6.90 2.69 7.63
CA GLY A 25 7.22 2.77 9.07
C GLY A 25 8.56 3.45 9.37
N SER A 26 8.86 3.65 10.66
CA SER A 26 10.05 4.39 11.11
C SER A 26 11.38 3.69 10.77
N LYS A 27 11.41 2.34 10.79
CA LYS A 27 12.62 1.52 10.56
C LYS A 27 12.53 0.64 9.32
N THR A 28 11.32 0.25 8.95
CA THR A 28 11.02 -0.72 7.90
C THR A 28 9.90 -0.15 7.03
N ILE A 29 9.93 -0.45 5.74
CA ILE A 29 8.84 -0.22 4.80
C ILE A 29 8.16 -1.56 4.60
N GLY A 30 6.91 -1.69 5.05
CA GLY A 30 6.09 -2.85 4.72
C GLY A 30 5.76 -2.84 3.24
N VAL A 31 5.90 -3.98 2.57
CA VAL A 31 5.63 -4.13 1.14
C VAL A 31 4.55 -5.19 0.95
N ALA A 32 3.53 -4.86 0.17
CA ALA A 32 2.47 -5.76 -0.24
C ALA A 32 2.28 -5.74 -1.75
N LEU A 33 1.72 -6.81 -2.30
CA LEU A 33 1.38 -6.93 -3.72
C LEU A 33 -0.08 -7.32 -3.87
N THR A 34 -0.70 -6.80 -4.91
CA THR A 34 -1.96 -7.36 -5.39
C THR A 34 -1.69 -8.64 -6.19
N ASP A 35 -2.70 -9.49 -6.29
CA ASP A 35 -2.78 -10.44 -7.39
C ASP A 35 -3.12 -9.71 -8.72
N VAL A 36 -3.03 -10.43 -9.85
CA VAL A 36 -3.27 -9.84 -11.19
C VAL A 36 -4.74 -9.50 -11.45
N SER A 37 -5.68 -10.14 -10.73
CA SER A 37 -7.11 -9.82 -10.83
C SER A 37 -7.50 -8.57 -10.03
N LEU A 38 -6.55 -7.96 -9.30
CA LEU A 38 -6.76 -6.82 -8.41
C LEU A 38 -7.89 -7.08 -7.39
N MET A 39 -8.02 -8.32 -6.93
CA MET A 39 -9.02 -8.72 -5.95
C MET A 39 -8.45 -8.78 -4.53
N LEU A 40 -7.21 -9.26 -4.40
CA LEU A 40 -6.58 -9.53 -3.12
C LEU A 40 -5.21 -8.84 -3.03
N ALA A 41 -4.93 -8.27 -1.87
CA ALA A 41 -3.60 -7.83 -1.46
C ALA A 41 -2.99 -8.82 -0.47
N SER A 42 -1.72 -9.15 -0.67
CA SER A 42 -0.97 -10.04 0.23
C SER A 42 0.36 -9.40 0.65
N PRO A 43 0.84 -9.67 1.89
CA PRO A 43 2.17 -9.24 2.29
C PRO A 43 3.21 -9.84 1.37
N PHE A 44 4.21 -9.04 1.02
CA PHE A 44 5.31 -9.47 0.17
C PHE A 44 6.60 -9.57 0.98
N MET A 45 7.04 -8.47 1.59
CA MET A 45 8.24 -8.43 2.44
C MET A 45 8.32 -7.15 3.28
N GLY A 46 9.27 -7.07 4.20
CA GLY A 46 9.69 -5.82 4.84
C GLY A 46 11.03 -5.36 4.28
N LEU A 47 11.13 -4.11 3.84
CA LEU A 47 12.39 -3.48 3.41
C LEU A 47 12.95 -2.61 4.52
N LYS A 48 14.25 -2.67 4.77
CA LYS A 48 14.89 -1.71 5.68
C LYS A 48 14.77 -0.31 5.10
N ARG A 49 14.28 0.65 5.89
CA ARG A 49 14.21 2.05 5.47
C ARG A 49 15.62 2.62 5.36
N ARG A 50 15.97 3.12 4.17
CA ARG A 50 17.28 3.70 3.84
C ARG A 50 17.08 5.02 3.09
N LYS A 51 18.17 5.55 2.53
CA LYS A 51 18.08 6.68 1.60
C LYS A 51 17.21 6.29 0.40
N LEU A 52 16.42 7.24 -0.09
CA LEU A 52 15.50 7.04 -1.21
C LEU A 52 16.16 6.34 -2.41
N GLY A 53 17.39 6.72 -2.77
CA GLY A 53 18.10 6.12 -3.90
C GLY A 53 18.41 4.63 -3.73
N GLU A 54 18.62 4.15 -2.50
CA GLU A 54 18.83 2.72 -2.23
C GLU A 54 17.51 1.96 -2.30
N ASN A 55 16.48 2.46 -1.61
CA ASN A 55 15.17 1.81 -1.64
C ASN A 55 14.56 1.84 -3.05
N ALA A 56 14.77 2.90 -3.84
CA ALA A 56 14.31 2.97 -5.22
C ALA A 56 14.98 1.90 -6.10
N LYS A 57 16.26 1.55 -5.87
CA LYS A 57 16.93 0.47 -6.61
C LYS A 57 16.32 -0.89 -6.30
N GLU A 58 16.14 -1.21 -5.01
CA GLU A 58 15.49 -2.47 -4.61
C GLU A 58 14.04 -2.55 -5.12
N LEU A 59 13.29 -1.45 -5.02
CA LEU A 59 11.93 -1.38 -5.51
C LEU A 59 11.85 -1.48 -7.04
N ALA A 60 12.81 -0.91 -7.79
CA ALA A 60 12.86 -1.06 -9.25
C ALA A 60 13.02 -2.53 -9.69
N GLU A 61 13.83 -3.30 -8.98
CA GLU A 61 13.98 -4.73 -9.24
C GLU A 61 12.69 -5.49 -8.94
N ILE A 62 12.01 -5.14 -7.85
CA ILE A 62 10.72 -5.74 -7.48
C ILE A 62 9.64 -5.39 -8.51
N THR A 63 9.50 -4.12 -8.87
CA THR A 63 8.46 -3.67 -9.80
C THR A 63 8.62 -4.32 -11.17
N LYS A 64 9.86 -4.44 -11.65
CA LYS A 64 10.15 -5.14 -12.91
C LYS A 64 9.84 -6.64 -12.83
N ARG A 65 10.30 -7.33 -11.77
CA ARG A 65 10.11 -8.79 -11.62
C ARG A 65 8.65 -9.19 -11.43
N GLN A 66 7.85 -8.32 -10.79
CA GLN A 66 6.47 -8.61 -10.43
C GLN A 66 5.45 -7.96 -11.37
N ASN A 67 5.91 -7.36 -12.49
CA ASN A 67 5.08 -6.63 -13.44
C ASN A 67 4.18 -5.58 -12.76
N VAL A 68 4.78 -4.73 -11.91
CA VAL A 68 4.03 -3.69 -11.19
C VAL A 68 3.82 -2.48 -12.09
N GLY A 69 2.55 -2.07 -12.23
CA GLY A 69 2.17 -0.90 -13.01
C GLY A 69 1.95 0.36 -12.18
N ALA A 70 1.74 0.25 -10.86
CA ALA A 70 1.45 1.39 -10.01
C ALA A 70 1.82 1.17 -8.54
N LEU A 71 1.95 2.27 -7.80
CA LEU A 71 2.22 2.28 -6.36
C LEU A 71 1.04 2.86 -5.57
N VAL A 72 0.74 2.25 -4.43
CA VAL A 72 -0.14 2.82 -3.40
C VAL A 72 0.68 2.95 -2.13
N VAL A 73 0.79 4.17 -1.60
CA VAL A 73 1.61 4.43 -0.41
C VAL A 73 0.76 4.94 0.74
N GLY A 74 0.97 4.38 1.92
CA GLY A 74 0.32 4.77 3.17
C GLY A 74 0.51 6.25 3.50
N LEU A 75 -0.56 6.91 3.92
CA LEU A 75 -0.58 8.32 4.32
C LEU A 75 -0.84 8.44 5.83
N PRO A 76 0.19 8.75 6.63
CA PRO A 76 0.02 8.92 8.07
C PRO A 76 -0.55 10.30 8.38
N LEU A 77 -1.88 10.43 8.28
CA LEU A 77 -2.60 11.61 8.76
C LEU A 77 -2.62 11.63 10.29
N SER A 78 -2.76 12.84 10.84
CA SER A 78 -3.06 13.02 12.27
C SER A 78 -4.41 12.37 12.62
N LEU A 79 -4.66 12.14 13.93
CA LEU A 79 -5.91 11.54 14.41
C LEU A 79 -7.16 12.35 14.02
N ASP A 80 -7.03 13.68 13.94
CA ASP A 80 -8.07 14.59 13.47
C ASP A 80 -8.21 14.64 11.93
N GLY A 81 -7.41 13.86 11.20
CA GLY A 81 -7.34 13.84 9.74
C GLY A 81 -6.51 14.96 9.14
N SER A 82 -5.83 15.78 9.95
CA SER A 82 -5.02 16.88 9.44
C SER A 82 -3.75 16.39 8.73
N PHE A 83 -3.36 17.12 7.69
CA PHE A 83 -2.16 16.86 6.91
C PHE A 83 -0.94 17.47 7.62
N GLY A 84 -0.26 16.65 8.42
CA GLY A 84 0.91 17.06 9.19
C GLY A 84 2.26 16.83 8.49
N PRO A 85 3.39 17.08 9.20
CA PRO A 85 4.74 16.87 8.67
C PRO A 85 5.01 15.43 8.19
N ALA A 86 4.45 14.42 8.86
CA ALA A 86 4.60 13.02 8.46
C ALA A 86 3.91 12.74 7.11
N ALA A 87 2.69 13.25 6.93
CA ALA A 87 1.96 13.15 5.68
C ALA A 87 2.68 13.88 4.53
N ARG A 88 3.26 15.06 4.82
CA ARG A 88 4.10 15.79 3.86
C ARG A 88 5.32 14.97 3.44
N ALA A 89 6.05 14.43 4.40
CA ALA A 89 7.23 13.61 4.13
C ALA A 89 6.89 12.36 3.32
N ALA A 90 5.76 11.70 3.61
CA ALA A 90 5.26 10.57 2.82
C ALA A 90 4.93 11.00 1.39
N SER A 91 4.22 12.13 1.21
CA SER A 91 3.90 12.67 -0.11
C SER A 91 5.14 12.99 -0.95
N ASP A 92 6.13 13.68 -0.36
CA ASP A 92 7.36 14.05 -1.05
C ASP A 92 8.18 12.79 -1.42
N TRP A 93 8.26 11.82 -0.51
CA TRP A 93 8.94 10.55 -0.75
C TRP A 93 8.27 9.73 -1.86
N THR A 94 6.94 9.62 -1.85
CA THR A 94 6.17 8.91 -2.89
C THR A 94 6.32 9.56 -4.25
N THR A 95 6.29 10.89 -4.31
CA THR A 95 6.48 11.65 -5.55
C THR A 95 7.86 11.36 -6.15
N ALA A 96 8.92 11.48 -5.33
CA ALA A 96 10.29 11.26 -5.78
C ALA A 96 10.56 9.79 -6.12
N LEU A 97 9.90 8.85 -5.44
CA LEU A 97 9.97 7.42 -5.76
C LEU A 97 9.30 7.11 -7.10
N SER A 98 8.07 7.61 -7.30
CA SER A 98 7.32 7.45 -8.55
C SER A 98 8.11 7.97 -9.76
N GLU A 99 8.73 9.14 -9.64
CA GLU A 99 9.61 9.69 -10.67
C GLU A 99 10.81 8.79 -10.99
N ARG A 100 11.45 8.23 -9.97
CA ARG A 100 12.61 7.35 -10.16
C ARG A 100 12.25 6.00 -10.76
N LEU A 101 11.07 5.48 -10.44
CA LEU A 101 10.58 4.20 -10.94
C LEU A 101 9.88 4.33 -12.30
N GLY A 102 9.45 5.54 -12.68
CA GLY A 102 8.73 5.80 -13.93
C GLY A 102 7.31 5.22 -13.94
N ILE A 103 6.74 4.93 -12.77
CA ILE A 103 5.38 4.39 -12.63
C ILE A 103 4.50 5.29 -11.76
N PRO A 104 3.20 5.38 -12.07
CA PRO A 104 2.25 6.22 -11.33
C PRO A 104 2.10 5.78 -9.88
N ALA A 105 1.77 6.74 -9.01
CA ALA A 105 1.58 6.49 -7.59
C ALA A 105 0.44 7.34 -7.00
N CYS A 106 -0.23 6.82 -5.98
CA CYS A 106 -1.16 7.59 -5.14
C CYS A 106 -0.86 7.40 -3.64
N LEU A 107 -1.41 8.29 -2.81
CA LEU A 107 -1.40 8.17 -1.35
C LEU A 107 -2.73 7.59 -0.88
N TRP A 108 -2.71 6.77 0.15
CA TRP A 108 -3.91 6.16 0.72
C TRP A 108 -3.98 6.33 2.24
N ASP A 109 -5.12 6.80 2.73
CA ASP A 109 -5.37 7.01 4.15
C ASP A 109 -5.78 5.71 4.85
N GLU A 110 -4.96 5.27 5.81
CA GLU A 110 -5.01 3.96 6.46
C GLU A 110 -6.05 3.82 7.57
N ARG A 111 -6.78 4.89 7.92
CA ARG A 111 -7.59 4.99 9.16
C ARG A 111 -8.71 3.95 9.32
N LEU A 112 -9.00 3.12 8.32
CA LEU A 112 -9.97 2.01 8.40
C LEU A 112 -9.34 0.64 8.70
N SER A 113 -8.02 0.49 8.60
CA SER A 113 -7.37 -0.83 8.63
C SER A 113 -7.06 -1.32 10.05
N SER A 114 -6.41 -0.51 10.89
CA SER A 114 -5.79 -1.01 12.12
C SER A 114 -6.78 -1.43 13.22
N SER A 115 -7.96 -0.81 13.32
CA SER A 115 -8.97 -1.17 14.33
C SER A 115 -9.82 -2.39 13.92
N ALA A 116 -10.21 -2.49 12.65
CA ALA A 116 -10.99 -3.61 12.11
C ALA A 116 -10.17 -4.90 12.01
N VAL A 117 -8.89 -4.79 11.61
CA VAL A 117 -7.94 -5.90 11.54
C VAL A 117 -7.62 -6.47 12.91
N ASN A 118 -7.34 -5.60 13.90
CA ASN A 118 -7.15 -6.05 15.27
C ASN A 118 -8.37 -6.85 15.74
N ARG A 119 -9.59 -6.44 15.37
CA ARG A 119 -10.83 -7.14 15.72
C ARG A 119 -11.01 -8.49 15.01
N PHE A 120 -10.60 -8.64 13.76
CA PHE A 120 -10.59 -9.94 13.06
C PHE A 120 -9.56 -10.90 13.65
N LEU A 121 -8.35 -10.43 13.95
CA LEU A 121 -7.31 -11.22 14.62
C LEU A 121 -7.64 -11.55 16.08
N ILE A 122 -8.61 -10.87 16.69
CA ILE A 122 -9.13 -11.15 18.04
C ILE A 122 -10.01 -12.40 18.07
N GLN A 123 -10.59 -12.84 16.95
CA GLN A 123 -11.51 -13.98 16.92
C GLN A 123 -10.81 -15.35 16.80
N ASP A 124 -9.57 -15.41 16.29
CA ASP A 124 -8.80 -16.65 16.19
C ASP A 124 -7.71 -16.76 17.28
N ALA A 125 -7.93 -17.73 18.16
CA ALA A 125 -6.97 -18.60 18.85
C ALA A 125 -5.75 -17.99 19.57
N ASP A 126 -5.73 -18.11 20.91
CA ASP A 126 -4.58 -18.47 21.77
C ASP A 126 -3.20 -17.78 21.59
N MET A 127 -3.12 -16.64 20.93
CA MET A 127 -1.86 -15.92 20.69
C MET A 127 -1.54 -14.90 21.79
N THR A 128 -0.28 -14.83 22.22
CA THR A 128 0.19 -13.78 23.14
C THR A 128 0.10 -12.39 22.50
N ARG A 129 -0.01 -11.33 23.30
CA ARG A 129 -0.09 -9.94 22.80
C ARG A 129 1.11 -9.56 21.91
N GLY A 130 2.30 -10.01 22.26
CA GLY A 130 3.52 -9.74 21.48
C GLY A 130 3.50 -10.39 20.10
N ARG A 131 3.15 -11.68 20.03
CA ARG A 131 3.08 -12.41 18.75
C ARG A 131 1.98 -11.85 17.84
N ARG A 132 0.89 -11.35 18.42
CA ARG A 132 -0.16 -10.62 17.69
C ARG A 132 0.35 -9.32 17.07
N ALA A 133 1.05 -8.51 17.85
CA ALA A 133 1.62 -7.26 17.36
C ALA A 133 2.57 -7.49 16.16
N GLU A 134 3.39 -8.54 16.21
CA GLU A 134 4.26 -8.90 15.09
C GLU A 134 3.50 -9.32 13.82
N VAL A 135 2.38 -10.04 13.96
CA VAL A 135 1.55 -10.41 12.82
C VAL A 135 0.88 -9.17 12.23
N VAL A 136 0.30 -8.29 13.07
CA VAL A 136 -0.32 -7.05 12.61
C VAL A 136 0.68 -6.18 11.85
N ASP A 137 1.90 -6.01 12.39
CA ASP A 137 2.96 -5.23 11.75
C ASP A 137 3.34 -5.79 10.37
N LYS A 138 3.48 -7.11 10.26
CA LYS A 138 3.78 -7.78 8.98
C LYS A 138 2.65 -7.68 7.95
N MET A 139 1.41 -7.52 8.41
CA MET A 139 0.23 -7.47 7.54
C MET A 139 -0.21 -6.03 7.20
N ALA A 140 0.33 -5.01 7.89
CA ALA A 140 -0.11 -3.62 7.78
C ALA A 140 -0.19 -3.12 6.33
N ALA A 141 0.89 -3.28 5.56
CA ALA A 141 0.92 -2.89 4.15
C ALA A 141 -0.12 -3.62 3.28
N ALA A 142 -0.40 -4.90 3.57
CA ALA A 142 -1.38 -5.67 2.83
C ALA A 142 -2.80 -5.19 3.13
N TYR A 143 -3.10 -4.86 4.39
CA TYR A 143 -4.40 -4.32 4.76
C TYR A 143 -4.62 -2.90 4.25
N MET A 144 -3.60 -2.05 4.26
CA MET A 144 -3.66 -0.75 3.60
C MET A 144 -4.02 -0.93 2.12
N LEU A 145 -3.30 -1.82 1.43
CA LEU A 145 -3.51 -2.05 0.01
C LEU A 145 -4.88 -2.68 -0.28
N GLN A 146 -5.35 -3.60 0.57
CA GLN A 146 -6.69 -4.16 0.46
C GLN A 146 -7.77 -3.10 0.66
N GLY A 147 -7.61 -2.21 1.65
CA GLY A 147 -8.54 -1.11 1.87
C GLY A 147 -8.65 -0.19 0.65
N TRP A 148 -7.51 0.11 0.01
CA TRP A 148 -7.50 0.82 -1.27
C TRP A 148 -8.21 0.01 -2.37
N LEU A 149 -7.95 -1.30 -2.47
CA LEU A 149 -8.59 -2.15 -3.48
C LEU A 149 -10.12 -2.15 -3.34
N ASP A 150 -10.62 -2.27 -2.12
CA ASP A 150 -12.04 -2.38 -1.84
C ASP A 150 -12.74 -1.03 -2.11
N ALA A 151 -12.11 0.08 -1.72
CA ALA A 151 -12.67 1.43 -1.88
C ALA A 151 -12.62 1.97 -3.32
N THR A 152 -11.74 1.41 -4.16
CA THR A 152 -11.59 1.80 -5.58
C THR A 152 -12.21 0.78 -6.53
N LYS A 153 -12.89 -0.24 -5.99
CA LYS A 153 -13.68 -1.18 -6.77
C LYS A 153 -14.84 -0.42 -7.40
N GLY A 154 -14.69 -0.08 -8.68
CA GLY A 154 -15.79 0.38 -9.49
C GLY A 154 -16.96 -0.60 -9.32
N LYS A 155 -18.17 -0.07 -9.11
CA LYS A 155 -19.37 -0.90 -9.22
C LYS A 155 -19.30 -1.52 -10.61
N SER A 156 -19.06 -2.83 -10.67
CA SER A 156 -19.23 -3.57 -11.92
C SER A 156 -20.63 -3.23 -12.40
N GLU A 157 -20.74 -2.48 -13.49
CA GLU A 157 -21.98 -2.42 -14.25
C GLU A 157 -22.26 -3.88 -14.61
N LYS A 158 -23.19 -4.48 -13.87
CA LYS A 158 -23.82 -5.71 -14.30
C LYS A 158 -24.62 -5.32 -15.52
N THR A 159 -23.99 -5.35 -16.69
CA THR A 159 -24.71 -5.52 -17.95
C THR A 159 -25.26 -6.93 -17.91
N PHE A 160 -26.44 -7.08 -17.30
CA PHE A 160 -27.30 -8.21 -17.60
C PHE A 160 -27.78 -8.01 -19.03
N LEU A 161 -27.27 -8.84 -19.93
CA LEU A 161 -27.92 -9.10 -21.22
C LEU A 161 -29.25 -9.83 -20.99
#